data_AF-A0A496Q3A9-F1
#
_entry.id   AF-A0A496Q3A9-F1
#
_cell.length_a   1.000
_cell.length_b   1.000
_cell.length_c   1.000
_cell.angle_alpha   90.00
_cell.angle_beta   90.00
_cell.angle_gamma   90.00
#
_symmetry.space_group_name_H-M   'P 1'
#
loop_
_entity.id
_entity.type
_entity.pdbx_description
1 polymer ?
#
loop_
_entity_poly.entity_id
_entity_poly.type
_entity_poly.pdbx_seq_one_letter_code
_entity_poly.pdbx_strand_id
1 'polypeptide(L)'
;MLILNSGRFHRRLAGSRTGMTLVELLTVIAVISILIGILIPTVSTVRTSARKAKAKILLNQWAAGIETFRQEYGFYPAFDFNTTDQLINSTEDTAEFVKALAGRNVDGSKIEDSNDLASGNRKRITFYTFSEGEISEAEELVDVFKKTPIAVLMDLNYDGIIRVETGTDDDYAAFPFIDRGTDPPLRWPTDPSTGKVTGLRAGVAIYSPGPGGPANIITTW
;
A
#
# COMPACT_ATOMS: atom_id res chain seq x y z
N MET A 1 87.83 9.90 -30.54
CA MET A 1 87.27 9.01 -31.60
C MET A 1 86.37 8.01 -30.87
N LEU A 2 85.10 8.35 -30.59
CA LEU A 2 83.89 8.28 -31.44
C LEU A 2 83.47 6.85 -31.84
N ILE A 3 82.13 6.64 -31.89
CA ILE A 3 81.37 5.42 -32.26
C ILE A 3 81.33 4.34 -31.15
N LEU A 4 80.17 3.82 -30.68
CA LEU A 4 78.76 4.23 -30.89
C LEU A 4 77.82 3.83 -29.71
N ASN A 5 76.59 4.35 -29.79
CA ASN A 5 75.37 4.09 -29.01
C ASN A 5 74.68 2.74 -29.37
N SER A 6 74.28 1.92 -28.40
CA SER A 6 73.46 0.71 -28.60
C SER A 6 71.99 0.93 -28.22
N GLY A 7 71.17 1.36 -29.19
CA GLY A 7 69.74 1.61 -29.01
C GLY A 7 68.91 0.34 -28.80
N ARG A 8 68.10 0.29 -27.73
CA ARG A 8 67.17 -0.83 -27.46
C ARG A 8 65.92 -0.75 -28.35
N PHE A 9 65.72 -1.78 -29.18
CA PHE A 9 64.51 -1.97 -30.00
C PHE A 9 63.24 -2.04 -29.14
N HIS A 10 62.39 -1.02 -29.23
CA HIS A 10 61.02 -1.08 -28.72
C HIS A 10 60.12 -1.76 -29.76
N ARG A 11 59.78 -3.03 -29.53
CA ARG A 11 58.71 -3.71 -30.30
C ARG A 11 57.38 -2.99 -30.05
N ARG A 12 56.94 -2.16 -31.00
CA ARG A 12 55.55 -1.70 -31.06
C ARG A 12 54.67 -2.87 -31.51
N LEU A 13 53.89 -3.43 -30.60
CA LEU A 13 52.76 -4.28 -30.96
C LEU A 13 51.72 -3.40 -31.68
N ALA A 14 51.69 -3.49 -33.00
CA ALA A 14 50.69 -2.82 -33.81
C ALA A 14 49.34 -3.53 -33.63
N GLY A 15 48.56 -3.10 -32.63
CA GLY A 15 47.20 -3.56 -32.45
C GLY A 15 46.36 -3.19 -33.68
N SER A 16 45.89 -4.20 -34.41
CA SER A 16 44.99 -4.02 -35.56
C SER A 16 43.71 -3.32 -35.10
N ARG A 17 43.51 -2.07 -35.55
CA ARG A 17 42.28 -1.34 -35.31
C ARG A 17 41.24 -1.72 -36.36
N THR A 18 40.50 -2.79 -36.08
CA THR A 18 39.30 -3.15 -36.84
C THR A 18 38.23 -2.07 -36.62
N GLY A 19 37.96 -1.24 -37.63
CA GLY A 19 36.82 -0.33 -37.61
C GLY A 19 35.53 -1.10 -37.88
N MET A 20 34.46 -0.81 -37.13
CA MET A 20 33.13 -1.37 -37.44
C MET A 20 32.65 -0.88 -38.80
N THR A 21 32.03 -1.79 -39.56
CA THR A 21 31.32 -1.45 -40.79
C THR A 21 29.98 -0.78 -40.50
N LEU A 22 29.49 0.03 -41.45
CA LEU A 22 28.14 0.62 -41.35
C LEU A 22 27.03 -0.44 -41.18
N VAL A 23 27.22 -1.63 -41.76
CA VAL A 23 26.24 -2.73 -41.72
C VAL A 23 26.20 -3.39 -40.34
N GLU A 24 27.35 -3.60 -39.69
CA GLU A 24 27.41 -4.08 -38.30
C GLU A 24 26.72 -3.10 -37.35
N LEU A 25 27.00 -1.79 -37.48
CA LEU A 25 26.34 -0.78 -36.65
C LEU A 25 24.82 -0.73 -36.89
N LEU A 26 24.39 -0.80 -38.16
CA LEU A 26 22.97 -0.75 -38.56
C LEU A 26 22.18 -1.97 -38.04
N THR A 27 22.74 -3.17 -38.11
CA THR A 27 22.06 -4.38 -37.63
C THR A 27 21.96 -4.42 -36.10
N VAL A 28 22.97 -3.93 -35.38
CA VAL A 28 22.94 -3.81 -33.91
C VAL A 28 21.83 -2.87 -33.45
N ILE A 29 21.71 -1.66 -34.03
CA ILE A 29 20.64 -0.73 -33.64
C ILE A 29 19.24 -1.23 -34.02
N ALA A 30 19.11 -1.99 -35.12
CA ALA A 30 17.85 -2.61 -35.51
C ALA A 30 17.38 -3.65 -34.48
N VAL A 31 18.28 -4.55 -34.05
CA VAL A 31 17.97 -5.55 -33.01
C VAL A 31 17.66 -4.90 -31.66
N ILE A 32 18.45 -3.91 -31.24
CA ILE A 32 18.19 -3.17 -29.99
C ILE A 32 16.80 -2.49 -30.03
N SER A 33 16.41 -1.90 -31.16
CA SER A 33 15.11 -1.25 -31.32
C SER A 33 13.95 -2.22 -31.19
N ILE A 34 14.07 -3.43 -31.74
CA ILE A 34 13.06 -4.50 -31.61
C ILE A 34 12.94 -4.94 -30.14
N LEU A 35 14.06 -5.15 -29.46
CA LEU A 35 14.08 -5.56 -28.05
C LEU A 35 13.45 -4.50 -27.13
N ILE A 36 13.80 -3.23 -27.32
CA ILE A 36 13.23 -2.11 -26.55
C ILE A 36 11.72 -1.95 -26.84
N GLY A 37 11.30 -2.10 -28.10
CA GLY A 37 9.90 -2.01 -28.50
C GLY A 37 8.99 -3.03 -27.82
N ILE A 38 9.50 -4.24 -27.55
CA ILE A 38 8.78 -5.27 -26.78
C ILE A 38 8.88 -4.99 -25.26
N LEU A 39 10.02 -4.50 -24.76
CA LEU A 39 10.28 -4.37 -23.33
C LEU A 39 9.46 -3.25 -22.65
N ILE A 40 9.34 -2.08 -23.27
CA ILE A 40 8.66 -0.90 -22.69
C ILE A 40 7.22 -1.19 -22.22
N PRO A 41 6.30 -1.73 -23.05
CA PRO A 41 4.92 -1.97 -22.62
C PRO A 41 4.84 -3.00 -21.48
N THR A 42 5.59 -4.10 -21.57
CA THR A 42 5.58 -5.15 -20.54
C THR A 42 6.07 -4.66 -19.18
N VAL A 43 7.13 -3.84 -19.14
CA VAL A 43 7.65 -3.26 -17.89
C VAL A 43 6.61 -2.37 -17.20
N SER A 44 5.76 -1.66 -17.95
CA SER A 44 4.70 -0.83 -17.37
C SER A 44 3.66 -1.66 -16.60
N THR A 45 3.21 -2.78 -17.18
CA THR A 45 2.25 -3.71 -16.56
C THR A 45 2.85 -4.47 -15.38
N VAL A 46 4.13 -4.84 -15.45
CA VAL A 46 4.83 -5.46 -14.31
C VAL A 46 4.92 -4.48 -13.13
N ARG A 47 5.20 -3.19 -13.39
CA ARG A 47 5.28 -2.16 -12.35
C ARG A 47 3.93 -1.91 -11.65
N THR A 48 2.82 -1.89 -12.39
CA THR A 48 1.49 -1.72 -11.78
C THR A 48 1.07 -2.95 -10.99
N SER A 49 1.29 -4.16 -11.51
CA SER A 49 1.06 -5.42 -10.79
C SER A 49 1.89 -5.51 -9.50
N ALA A 50 3.18 -5.15 -9.54
CA ALA A 50 4.04 -5.12 -8.34
C ALA A 50 3.55 -4.12 -7.29
N ARG A 51 3.04 -2.94 -7.70
CA ARG A 51 2.40 -1.98 -6.78
C ARG A 51 1.11 -2.52 -6.19
N LYS A 52 0.26 -3.19 -6.97
CA LYS A 52 -0.97 -3.85 -6.46
C LYS A 52 -0.65 -4.96 -5.46
N ALA A 53 0.42 -5.72 -5.69
CA ALA A 53 0.91 -6.72 -4.75
C ALA A 53 1.47 -6.09 -3.46
N LYS A 54 2.24 -4.99 -3.56
CA LYS A 54 2.72 -4.25 -2.38
C LYS A 54 1.56 -3.68 -1.57
N ALA A 55 0.56 -3.06 -2.21
CA ALA A 55 -0.65 -2.57 -1.54
C ALA A 55 -1.36 -3.73 -0.83
N LYS A 56 -1.45 -4.91 -1.48
CA LYS A 56 -2.03 -6.10 -0.83
C LYS A 56 -1.27 -6.52 0.43
N ILE A 57 0.06 -6.47 0.43
CA ILE A 57 0.87 -6.81 1.61
C ILE A 57 0.67 -5.77 2.72
N LEU A 58 0.73 -4.47 2.38
CA LEU A 58 0.58 -3.36 3.33
C LEU A 58 -0.74 -3.44 4.12
N LEU A 59 -1.87 -3.53 3.42
CA LEU A 59 -3.18 -3.58 4.07
C LEU A 59 -3.37 -4.87 4.91
N ASN A 60 -2.72 -5.99 4.55
CA ASN A 60 -2.69 -7.19 5.39
C ASN A 60 -1.91 -6.97 6.70
N GLN A 61 -0.79 -6.22 6.65
CA GLN A 61 0.01 -5.93 7.83
C GLN A 61 -0.74 -5.02 8.80
N TRP A 62 -1.45 -4.01 8.30
CA TRP A 62 -2.32 -3.17 9.12
C TRP A 62 -3.45 -3.99 9.76
N ALA A 63 -4.17 -4.80 8.98
CA ALA A 63 -5.26 -5.63 9.50
C ALA A 63 -4.77 -6.66 10.54
N ALA A 64 -3.59 -7.25 10.36
CA ALA A 64 -2.96 -8.11 11.37
C ALA A 64 -2.55 -7.33 12.63
N GLY A 65 -2.13 -6.08 12.51
CA GLY A 65 -1.88 -5.18 13.64
C GLY A 65 -3.16 -4.87 14.43
N ILE A 66 -4.27 -4.60 13.75
CA ILE A 66 -5.60 -4.38 14.36
C ILE A 66 -6.09 -5.66 15.08
N GLU A 67 -5.89 -6.84 14.48
CA GLU A 67 -6.28 -8.10 15.12
C GLU A 67 -5.38 -8.43 16.34
N THR A 68 -4.09 -8.13 16.27
CA THR A 68 -3.18 -8.26 17.43
C THR A 68 -3.57 -7.28 18.55
N PHE A 69 -4.04 -6.07 18.20
CA PHE A 69 -4.61 -5.12 19.15
C PHE A 69 -5.83 -5.72 19.86
N ARG A 70 -6.78 -6.30 19.11
CA ARG A 70 -7.96 -6.98 19.67
C ARG A 70 -7.56 -8.08 20.65
N GLN A 71 -6.55 -8.89 20.33
CA GLN A 71 -6.07 -9.97 21.20
C GLN A 71 -5.49 -9.45 22.53
N GLU A 72 -4.82 -8.29 22.52
CA GLU A 72 -4.17 -7.69 23.71
C GLU A 72 -5.12 -6.86 24.60
N TYR A 73 -6.18 -6.30 24.02
CA TYR A 73 -7.13 -5.41 24.72
C TYR A 73 -8.53 -6.00 24.91
N GLY A 74 -8.91 -7.00 24.12
CA GLY A 74 -10.25 -7.61 24.13
C GLY A 74 -11.30 -6.86 23.30
N PHE A 75 -10.93 -5.76 22.66
CA PHE A 75 -11.80 -4.94 21.80
C PHE A 75 -10.99 -4.35 20.63
N TYR A 76 -11.64 -4.02 19.51
CA TYR A 76 -11.00 -3.33 18.38
C TYR A 76 -10.68 -1.86 18.71
N PRO A 77 -9.67 -1.24 18.05
CA PRO A 77 -9.42 0.19 18.18
C PRO A 77 -10.69 1.00 17.87
N ALA A 78 -11.00 1.97 18.72
CA ALA A 78 -12.07 2.93 18.43
C ALA A 78 -11.44 4.11 17.70
N PHE A 79 -11.80 4.28 16.43
CA PHE A 79 -11.46 5.45 15.63
C PHE A 79 -12.68 6.34 15.53
N ASP A 80 -12.57 7.63 15.84
CA ASP A 80 -13.62 8.63 15.61
C ASP A 80 -13.48 9.20 14.18
N PHE A 81 -13.41 8.28 13.20
CA PHE A 81 -13.50 8.65 11.80
C PHE A 81 -14.82 9.40 11.57
N ASN A 82 -14.81 10.41 10.70
CA ASN A 82 -16.01 11.15 10.33
C ASN A 82 -17.20 10.18 10.08
N THR A 83 -18.17 10.20 10.98
CA THR A 83 -19.05 9.06 11.30
C THR A 83 -19.98 8.61 10.17
N THR A 84 -20.10 9.44 9.13
CA THR A 84 -20.85 9.10 7.91
C THR A 84 -20.07 8.19 6.96
N ASP A 85 -18.73 8.32 6.94
CA ASP A 85 -17.89 7.73 5.89
C ASP A 85 -16.89 6.68 6.37
N GLN A 86 -16.42 6.66 7.63
CA GLN A 86 -15.44 5.65 8.11
C GLN A 86 -14.17 5.54 7.22
N LEU A 87 -13.72 6.69 6.73
CA LEU A 87 -12.52 6.82 5.91
C LEU A 87 -11.43 7.46 6.74
N ILE A 88 -10.22 6.90 6.65
CA ILE A 88 -9.00 7.65 6.93
C ILE A 88 -8.83 8.60 5.75
N ASN A 89 -9.23 9.86 5.91
CA ASN A 89 -9.15 10.88 4.84
C ASN A 89 -8.61 12.24 5.26
N SER A 90 -8.31 12.43 6.55
CA SER A 90 -7.68 13.62 7.09
C SER A 90 -6.42 13.30 7.90
N THR A 91 -5.66 14.34 8.23
CA THR A 91 -4.55 14.29 9.20
C THR A 91 -5.00 13.82 10.58
N GLU A 92 -6.24 14.14 11.00
CA GLU A 92 -6.78 13.77 12.31
C GLU A 92 -7.08 12.26 12.38
N ASP A 93 -7.80 11.70 11.39
CA ASP A 93 -8.02 10.25 11.26
C ASP A 93 -6.69 9.49 11.19
N THR A 94 -5.71 10.07 10.48
CA THR A 94 -4.36 9.49 10.35
C THR A 94 -3.65 9.47 11.69
N ALA A 95 -3.72 10.56 12.45
CA ALA A 95 -3.11 10.63 13.78
C ALA A 95 -3.75 9.63 14.74
N GLU A 96 -5.08 9.47 14.74
CA GLU A 96 -5.76 8.44 15.53
C GLU A 96 -5.32 7.02 15.15
N PHE A 97 -5.32 6.72 13.85
CA PHE A 97 -4.93 5.41 13.32
C PHE A 97 -3.47 5.05 13.67
N VAL A 98 -2.57 6.01 13.52
CA VAL A 98 -1.15 5.85 13.88
C VAL A 98 -0.97 5.72 15.40
N LYS A 99 -1.65 6.54 16.22
CA LYS A 99 -1.60 6.43 17.69
C LYS A 99 -2.09 5.06 18.16
N ALA A 100 -3.19 4.55 17.60
CA ALA A 100 -3.74 3.24 17.93
C ALA A 100 -2.76 2.10 17.60
N LEU A 101 -2.17 2.07 16.40
CA LEU A 101 -1.34 0.95 15.95
C LEU A 101 0.15 1.04 16.34
N ALA A 102 0.74 2.24 16.33
CA ALA A 102 2.16 2.43 16.68
C ALA A 102 2.39 2.68 18.18
N GLY A 103 1.37 3.16 18.90
CA GLY A 103 1.49 3.61 20.30
C GLY A 103 2.26 4.93 20.45
N ARG A 104 2.38 5.70 19.35
CA ARG A 104 3.20 6.90 19.20
C ARG A 104 2.47 7.91 18.32
N ASN A 105 2.89 9.18 18.38
CA ASN A 105 2.42 10.20 17.44
C ASN A 105 2.96 9.92 16.02
N VAL A 106 2.41 10.63 15.03
CA VAL A 106 2.85 10.59 13.61
C VAL A 106 4.35 10.85 13.48
N ASP A 107 4.91 11.79 14.25
CA ASP A 107 6.35 12.10 14.28
C ASP A 107 7.23 11.01 14.94
N GLY A 108 6.64 9.90 15.40
CA GLY A 108 7.30 8.91 16.27
C GLY A 108 7.55 9.39 17.71
N SER A 109 7.20 10.65 18.01
CA SER A 109 7.27 11.22 19.36
C SER A 109 6.35 10.46 20.34
N LYS A 110 6.69 10.53 21.62
CA LYS A 110 5.93 9.86 22.68
C LYS A 110 4.62 10.61 22.89
N ILE A 111 3.48 9.90 22.86
CA ILE A 111 2.18 10.46 23.25
C ILE A 111 2.29 10.94 24.71
N GLU A 112 2.11 12.22 24.99
CA GLU A 112 2.22 12.74 26.38
C GLU A 112 0.85 12.80 27.05
N ASP A 113 -0.17 13.22 26.31
CA ASP A 113 -1.54 13.36 26.78
C ASP A 113 -2.25 12.02 27.03
N SER A 114 -3.05 11.96 28.09
CA SER A 114 -3.85 10.79 28.44
C SER A 114 -5.09 10.62 27.57
N ASN A 115 -5.58 11.71 26.97
CA ASN A 115 -6.76 11.70 26.09
C ASN A 115 -6.42 11.07 24.74
N ASP A 116 -5.21 11.30 24.23
CA ASP A 116 -4.66 10.67 23.02
C ASP A 116 -4.44 9.15 23.16
N LEU A 117 -4.57 8.61 24.37
CA LEU A 117 -4.58 7.17 24.65
C LEU A 117 -6.00 6.61 24.74
N ALA A 118 -7.05 7.44 24.62
CA ALA A 118 -8.45 7.04 24.70
C ALA A 118 -8.90 6.22 23.47
N SER A 119 -8.31 6.48 22.29
CA SER A 119 -8.47 5.69 21.04
C SER A 119 -8.03 4.21 21.18
N GLY A 120 -7.51 3.84 22.36
CA GLY A 120 -7.55 2.47 22.87
C GLY A 120 -6.19 1.94 23.34
N ASN A 121 -5.08 2.42 22.75
CA ASN A 121 -3.74 1.91 23.02
C ASN A 121 -3.10 2.44 24.33
N ARG A 122 -3.80 2.26 25.46
CA ARG A 122 -3.39 2.79 26.77
C ARG A 122 -2.03 2.27 27.26
N LYS A 123 -1.64 1.06 26.86
CA LYS A 123 -0.33 0.43 27.18
C LYS A 123 0.79 0.90 26.24
N ARG A 124 0.49 1.65 25.16
CA ARG A 124 1.44 2.15 24.15
C ARG A 124 2.25 1.03 23.47
N ILE A 125 1.57 -0.07 23.15
CA ILE A 125 2.15 -1.24 22.50
C ILE A 125 2.23 -0.97 21.00
N THR A 126 3.38 -1.23 20.38
CA THR A 126 3.54 -1.10 18.93
C THR A 126 3.06 -2.38 18.26
N PHE A 127 1.87 -2.35 17.67
CA PHE A 127 1.28 -3.42 16.86
C PHE A 127 1.74 -3.35 15.40
N TYR A 128 1.99 -2.13 14.91
CA TYR A 128 2.53 -1.89 13.58
C TYR A 128 3.49 -0.70 13.58
N THR A 129 4.48 -0.72 12.68
CA THR A 129 5.47 0.35 12.50
C THR A 129 5.36 0.89 11.09
N PHE A 130 4.89 2.13 10.95
CA PHE A 130 4.75 2.82 9.67
C PHE A 130 6.12 3.17 9.07
N SER A 131 6.28 2.96 7.77
CA SER A 131 7.50 3.28 7.03
C SER A 131 7.44 4.66 6.36
N GLU A 132 8.63 5.24 6.09
CA GLU A 132 8.76 6.47 5.31
C GLU A 132 8.10 6.32 3.93
N GLY A 133 6.93 6.96 3.78
CA GLY A 133 6.13 6.90 2.56
C GLY A 133 4.77 6.19 2.69
N GLU A 134 4.40 5.65 3.85
CA GLU A 134 2.99 5.36 4.20
C GLU A 134 2.25 6.61 4.71
N ILE A 135 2.98 7.62 5.18
CA ILE A 135 2.46 8.93 5.56
C ILE A 135 2.94 9.95 4.51
N SER A 136 2.10 10.92 4.18
CA SER A 136 2.39 11.99 3.22
C SER A 136 3.12 13.18 3.89
N GLU A 137 3.61 14.13 3.09
CA GLU A 137 4.14 15.41 3.59
C GLU A 137 3.07 16.29 4.25
N ALA A 138 1.78 15.97 4.08
CA ALA A 138 0.65 16.61 4.74
C ALA A 138 0.14 15.81 5.97
N GLU A 139 0.96 14.87 6.47
CA GLU A 139 0.63 13.99 7.60
C GLU A 139 -0.62 13.10 7.38
N GLU A 140 -0.99 12.86 6.12
CA GLU A 140 -2.12 11.99 5.74
C GLU A 140 -1.65 10.56 5.41
N LEU A 141 -2.41 9.55 5.83
CA LEU A 141 -2.14 8.14 5.53
C LEU A 141 -2.40 7.84 4.05
N VAL A 142 -1.39 7.34 3.36
CA VAL A 142 -1.39 7.07 1.93
C VAL A 142 -1.16 5.60 1.61
N ASP A 143 -2.00 5.02 0.76
CA ASP A 143 -1.70 3.74 0.11
C ASP A 143 -0.48 3.88 -0.83
N VAL A 144 0.05 2.75 -1.31
CA VAL A 144 1.16 2.61 -2.28
C VAL A 144 0.95 3.45 -3.56
N PHE A 145 -0.28 3.83 -3.88
CA PHE A 145 -0.65 4.70 -5.00
C PHE A 145 -0.79 6.20 -4.65
N LYS A 146 -0.46 6.59 -3.42
CA LYS A 146 -0.59 7.97 -2.89
C LYS A 146 -2.03 8.48 -2.97
N LYS A 147 -2.93 7.74 -2.33
CA LYS A 147 -4.37 8.03 -2.21
C LYS A 147 -4.81 7.91 -0.74
N THR A 148 -5.70 8.81 -0.36
CA THR A 148 -6.08 9.18 1.02
C THR A 148 -7.60 9.20 1.24
N PRO A 149 -8.37 8.35 0.55
CA PRO A 149 -9.42 7.67 1.30
C PRO A 149 -9.08 6.19 1.41
N ILE A 150 -8.94 5.71 2.65
CA ILE A 150 -8.76 4.30 2.98
C ILE A 150 -9.87 3.94 3.96
N ALA A 151 -10.69 2.95 3.61
CA ALA A 151 -11.75 2.47 4.48
C ALA A 151 -11.23 1.35 5.38
N VAL A 152 -11.51 1.46 6.68
CA VAL A 152 -11.22 0.45 7.69
C VAL A 152 -12.52 0.06 8.38
N LEU A 153 -12.96 -1.17 8.15
CA LEU A 153 -14.15 -1.77 8.73
C LEU A 153 -13.73 -2.86 9.71
N MET A 154 -14.44 -2.98 10.82
CA MET A 154 -14.19 -3.92 11.91
C MET A 154 -15.51 -4.50 12.41
N ASP A 155 -15.45 -5.73 12.90
CA ASP A 155 -16.55 -6.43 13.55
C ASP A 155 -16.74 -5.86 14.97
N LEU A 156 -17.67 -4.90 15.14
CA LEU A 156 -17.89 -4.17 16.39
C LEU A 156 -18.78 -4.96 17.37
N ASN A 157 -19.66 -5.81 16.85
CA ASN A 157 -20.55 -6.66 17.65
C ASN A 157 -19.90 -8.01 18.07
N TYR A 158 -18.76 -8.38 17.45
CA TYR A 158 -17.99 -9.60 17.65
C TYR A 158 -18.66 -10.90 17.18
N ASP A 159 -19.59 -10.84 16.22
CA ASP A 159 -20.26 -12.01 15.63
C ASP A 159 -19.46 -12.68 14.48
N GLY A 160 -18.34 -12.08 14.07
CA GLY A 160 -17.48 -12.53 12.99
C GLY A 160 -17.97 -12.16 11.58
N ILE A 161 -18.94 -11.24 11.49
CA ILE A 161 -19.60 -10.83 10.24
C ILE A 161 -19.82 -9.30 10.25
N ILE A 162 -18.93 -8.55 9.58
CA ILE A 162 -19.11 -7.10 9.38
C ILE A 162 -20.39 -6.84 8.58
N ARG A 163 -21.37 -6.17 9.19
CA ARG A 163 -22.68 -5.86 8.63
C ARG A 163 -22.94 -4.37 8.53
N VAL A 164 -23.68 -4.03 7.48
CA VAL A 164 -24.29 -2.73 7.27
C VAL A 164 -25.72 -2.98 6.82
N GLU A 165 -26.65 -2.88 7.77
CA GLU A 165 -28.08 -3.00 7.50
C GLU A 165 -28.81 -1.75 8.03
N THR A 166 -30.08 -1.90 8.43
CA THR A 166 -30.84 -0.83 9.09
C THR A 166 -31.67 -1.47 10.21
N GLY A 167 -30.96 -1.97 11.22
CA GLY A 167 -31.44 -2.79 12.33
C GLY A 167 -30.75 -2.43 13.65
N THR A 168 -30.75 -3.37 14.60
CA THR A 168 -30.28 -3.16 15.97
C THR A 168 -28.91 -3.80 16.25
N ASP A 169 -28.45 -4.70 15.37
CA ASP A 169 -27.21 -5.48 15.51
C ASP A 169 -26.14 -5.08 14.49
N ASP A 170 -26.29 -3.91 13.84
CA ASP A 170 -25.40 -3.45 12.77
C ASP A 170 -24.09 -2.89 13.35
N ASP A 171 -22.96 -3.23 12.73
CA ASP A 171 -21.68 -2.58 13.03
C ASP A 171 -21.67 -1.13 12.54
N TYR A 172 -22.26 -0.90 11.36
CA TYR A 172 -22.23 0.41 10.71
C TYR A 172 -23.56 0.77 10.02
N ALA A 173 -23.93 2.06 10.07
CA ALA A 173 -25.18 2.57 9.50
C ALA A 173 -25.13 2.77 7.96
N ALA A 174 -23.93 2.91 7.39
CA ALA A 174 -23.69 3.03 5.96
C ALA A 174 -22.29 2.50 5.62
N PHE A 175 -22.07 2.15 4.35
CA PHE A 175 -20.73 1.77 3.86
C PHE A 175 -19.93 3.01 3.45
N PRO A 176 -18.60 3.05 3.72
CA PRO A 176 -17.69 4.08 3.22
C PRO A 176 -17.86 4.40 1.73
N PHE A 177 -18.26 5.63 1.40
CA PHE A 177 -18.22 6.07 0.01
C PHE A 177 -16.82 6.55 -0.37
N ILE A 178 -16.02 5.63 -0.92
CA ILE A 178 -14.81 6.01 -1.65
C ILE A 178 -15.20 6.36 -3.09
N ASP A 179 -14.88 7.58 -3.54
CA ASP A 179 -14.97 7.96 -4.95
C ASP A 179 -14.02 7.08 -5.79
N ARG A 180 -14.62 6.22 -6.63
CA ARG A 180 -13.91 5.31 -7.55
C ARG A 180 -13.97 5.82 -9.01
N GLY A 181 -14.38 7.06 -9.24
CA GLY A 181 -14.61 7.60 -10.58
C GLY A 181 -15.75 6.88 -11.29
N THR A 182 -15.42 6.08 -12.31
CA THR A 182 -16.42 5.38 -13.15
C THR A 182 -16.76 3.96 -12.71
N ASP A 183 -16.09 3.41 -11.70
CA ASP A 183 -16.29 2.03 -11.28
C ASP A 183 -17.56 1.87 -10.41
N PRO A 184 -18.34 0.78 -10.59
CA PRO A 184 -19.55 0.56 -9.80
C PRO A 184 -19.23 0.38 -8.30
N PRO A 185 -20.16 0.74 -7.40
CA PRO A 185 -19.98 0.49 -5.97
C PRO A 185 -19.80 -1.01 -5.72
N LEU A 186 -18.90 -1.35 -4.80
CA LEU A 186 -18.71 -2.74 -4.35
C LEU A 186 -20.03 -3.26 -3.79
N ARG A 187 -20.65 -4.21 -4.50
CA ARG A 187 -21.85 -4.90 -4.05
C ARG A 187 -21.42 -6.02 -3.11
N TRP A 188 -21.74 -5.84 -1.85
CA TRP A 188 -21.55 -6.86 -0.83
C TRP A 188 -22.42 -8.09 -1.13
N PRO A 189 -22.00 -9.29 -0.71
CA PRO A 189 -22.83 -10.49 -0.86
C PRO A 189 -24.22 -10.20 -0.30
N THR A 190 -25.25 -10.48 -1.10
CA THR A 190 -26.65 -10.25 -0.71
C THR A 190 -27.32 -11.62 -0.71
N ASP A 191 -28.03 -11.96 0.35
CA ASP A 191 -28.73 -13.24 0.44
C ASP A 191 -29.84 -13.25 -0.63
N PRO A 192 -29.80 -14.18 -1.60
CA PRO A 192 -30.79 -14.23 -2.68
C PRO A 192 -32.21 -14.56 -2.19
N SER A 193 -32.38 -15.02 -0.95
CA SER A 193 -33.68 -15.36 -0.36
C SER A 193 -34.30 -14.24 0.48
N THR A 194 -33.49 -13.44 1.18
CA THR A 194 -33.99 -12.33 2.03
C THR A 194 -33.75 -10.93 1.45
N GLY A 195 -32.88 -10.79 0.45
CA GLY A 195 -32.48 -9.48 -0.11
C GLY A 195 -31.62 -8.64 0.84
N LYS A 196 -31.31 -9.15 2.04
CA LYS A 196 -30.41 -8.51 3.02
C LYS A 196 -28.96 -8.69 2.60
N VAL A 197 -28.12 -7.71 2.94
CA VAL A 197 -26.66 -7.85 2.79
C VAL A 197 -26.20 -8.99 3.71
N THR A 198 -25.74 -10.09 3.11
CA THR A 198 -24.97 -11.10 3.82
C THR A 198 -23.63 -10.46 4.14
N GLY A 199 -23.48 -9.97 5.37
CA GLY A 199 -22.29 -9.26 5.81
C GLY A 199 -20.99 -10.04 5.56
N LEU A 200 -19.89 -9.32 5.56
CA LEU A 200 -18.60 -9.89 5.25
C LEU A 200 -18.09 -10.70 6.44
N ARG A 201 -17.92 -12.01 6.25
CA ARG A 201 -17.26 -12.89 7.24
C ARG A 201 -15.79 -12.50 7.37
N ALA A 202 -15.49 -11.61 8.31
CA ALA A 202 -14.17 -11.07 8.58
C ALA A 202 -14.17 -10.39 9.95
N GLY A 203 -13.04 -10.40 10.66
CA GLY A 203 -12.86 -9.57 11.86
C GLY A 203 -12.50 -8.12 11.52
N VAL A 204 -11.63 -7.94 10.52
CA VAL A 204 -11.23 -6.63 9.98
C VAL A 204 -11.26 -6.69 8.45
N ALA A 205 -11.81 -5.65 7.83
CA ALA A 205 -11.78 -5.47 6.39
C ALA A 205 -11.24 -4.08 6.02
N ILE A 206 -10.13 -4.04 5.28
CA ILE A 206 -9.51 -2.79 4.81
C ILE A 206 -9.56 -2.73 3.29
N TYR A 207 -9.91 -1.58 2.72
CA TYR A 207 -9.82 -1.36 1.27
C TYR A 207 -9.40 0.07 0.88
N SER A 208 -8.70 0.16 -0.26
CA SER A 208 -8.15 1.39 -0.84
C SER A 208 -8.47 1.48 -2.34
N PRO A 209 -8.70 2.67 -2.91
CA PRO A 209 -8.91 2.88 -4.35
C PRO A 209 -7.59 2.76 -5.13
N GLY A 210 -7.23 1.53 -5.50
CA GLY A 210 -6.13 1.27 -6.44
C GLY A 210 -6.48 1.62 -7.90
N PRO A 211 -5.50 1.97 -8.75
CA PRO A 211 -5.77 2.33 -10.14
C PRO A 211 -6.14 1.13 -11.02
N GLY A 212 -7.25 1.27 -11.76
CA GLY A 212 -7.65 0.43 -12.89
C GLY A 212 -7.94 -1.02 -12.51
N GLY A 213 -9.06 -1.27 -11.84
CA GLY A 213 -9.52 -2.61 -11.46
C GLY A 213 -10.07 -2.63 -10.03
N PRO A 214 -10.76 -3.72 -9.63
CA PRO A 214 -11.43 -3.79 -8.33
C PRO A 214 -10.45 -3.49 -7.19
N ALA A 215 -10.89 -2.63 -6.27
CA ALA A 215 -10.18 -2.36 -5.04
C ALA A 215 -9.86 -3.68 -4.34
N ASN A 216 -8.61 -3.86 -3.90
CA ASN A 216 -8.22 -5.02 -3.10
C ASN A 216 -8.84 -4.87 -1.72
N ILE A 217 -10.09 -5.33 -1.54
CA ILE A 217 -10.62 -5.60 -0.20
C ILE A 217 -9.73 -6.69 0.39
N ILE A 218 -9.19 -6.42 1.57
CA ILE A 218 -8.48 -7.40 2.37
C ILE A 218 -9.29 -7.68 3.60
N THR A 219 -9.50 -8.96 3.86
CA THR A 219 -10.31 -9.47 4.96
C THR A 219 -9.43 -10.36 5.84
N THR A 220 -9.40 -10.11 7.14
CA THR A 220 -8.84 -11.03 8.14
C THR A 220 -9.92 -11.91 8.73
N TRP A 221 -9.51 -13.06 9.26
CA TRP A 221 -10.37 -14.11 9.82
C TRP A 221 -9.98 -14.36 11.27
#